data_AF-A6EQS5-F1
#
_entry.id   AF-A6EQS5-F1
#
_cell.length_a   1.000
_cell.length_b   1.000
_cell.length_c   1.000
_cell.angle_alpha   90.00
_cell.angle_beta   90.00
_cell.angle_gamma   90.00
#
_symmetry.space_group_name_H-M   'P 1'
#
loop_
_entity.id
_entity.type
_entity.pdbx_description
1 polymer ?
#
loop_
_entity_poly.entity_id
_entity_poly.type
_entity_poly.pdbx_seq_one_letter_code
_entity_poly.pdbx_strand_id
1 'polypeptide(L)'
;MKEKEGIENPIEWYNDFWTDKKNGFSLWFTGGWLIGIVALNLIALGIITMKIVSPESIFNNYIFISSGVISYLICYFLVFKNDQYLKYFKEFENWSPSKRRTKTLTSIGFILSVIALFFISLLYF
;
A
#
# COMPACT_ATOMS: atom_id res chain seq x y z
N MET A 1 -5.34 -32.84 32.95
CA MET A 1 -5.93 -31.53 32.64
C MET A 1 -5.75 -31.32 31.15
N LYS A 2 -6.83 -31.18 30.37
CA LYS A 2 -6.70 -30.82 28.96
C LYS A 2 -6.32 -29.35 28.92
N GLU A 3 -5.16 -29.03 28.35
CA GLU A 3 -4.81 -27.66 28.01
C GLU A 3 -5.92 -27.10 27.10
N LYS A 4 -6.47 -25.94 27.46
CA LYS A 4 -7.46 -25.26 26.64
C LYS A 4 -6.73 -24.71 25.42
N GLU A 5 -6.68 -25.47 24.32
CA GLU A 5 -6.08 -25.05 23.04
C GLU A 5 -6.92 -24.00 22.28
N GLY A 6 -7.73 -23.21 23.00
CA GLY A 6 -8.64 -22.23 22.42
C GLY A 6 -8.39 -20.83 22.95
N ILE A 7 -8.56 -19.83 22.08
CA ILE A 7 -8.59 -18.42 22.47
C ILE A 7 -9.73 -18.25 23.48
N GLU A 8 -9.40 -17.82 24.71
CA GLU A 8 -10.38 -17.73 25.80
C GLU A 8 -11.51 -16.72 25.52
N ASN A 9 -11.24 -15.69 24.71
CA ASN A 9 -12.22 -14.73 24.23
C ASN A 9 -12.00 -14.37 22.75
N PRO A 10 -12.66 -15.09 21.82
CA PRO A 10 -12.45 -14.92 20.37
C PRO A 10 -12.80 -13.52 19.85
N ILE A 11 -13.77 -12.84 20.47
CA ILE A 11 -14.24 -11.52 20.03
C ILE A 11 -13.22 -10.44 20.40
N GLU A 12 -12.68 -10.50 21.61
CA GLU A 12 -11.66 -9.58 22.09
C GLU A 12 -10.35 -9.74 21.30
N TRP A 13 -9.92 -10.98 21.09
CA TRP A 13 -8.77 -11.28 20.23
C TRP A 13 -8.95 -10.74 18.80
N TYR A 14 -10.13 -10.93 18.20
CA TYR A 14 -10.40 -10.41 16.86
C TYR A 14 -10.32 -8.89 16.81
N ASN A 15 -10.86 -8.21 17.83
CA ASN A 15 -10.84 -6.75 17.90
C ASN A 15 -9.42 -6.19 18.03
N ASP A 16 -8.60 -6.82 18.86
CA ASP A 16 -7.20 -6.41 19.04
C ASP A 16 -6.36 -6.76 17.81
N PHE A 17 -6.60 -7.91 17.20
CA PHE A 17 -5.84 -8.35 16.03
C PHE A 17 -6.19 -7.54 14.77
N TRP A 18 -7.48 -7.31 14.51
CA TRP A 18 -7.94 -6.76 13.23
C TRP A 18 -8.43 -5.31 13.31
N THR A 19 -9.04 -4.91 14.42
CA THR A 19 -9.74 -3.62 14.54
C THR A 19 -8.90 -2.54 15.23
N ASP A 20 -7.79 -2.92 15.87
CA ASP A 20 -6.85 -1.97 16.46
C ASP A 20 -6.19 -1.09 15.37
N LYS A 21 -6.54 0.19 15.39
CA LYS A 21 -6.05 1.21 14.46
C LYS A 21 -4.59 1.61 14.75
N LYS A 22 -3.99 1.18 15.86
CA LYS A 22 -2.63 1.56 16.25
C LYS A 22 -1.62 0.43 16.06
N ASN A 23 -1.90 -0.76 16.56
CA ASN A 23 -0.98 -1.90 16.47
C ASN A 23 -1.59 -3.15 15.81
N GLY A 24 -2.82 -3.06 15.32
CA GLY A 24 -3.51 -4.19 14.69
C GLY A 24 -2.82 -4.64 13.39
N PHE A 25 -2.96 -5.93 13.09
CA PHE A 25 -2.45 -6.54 11.87
C PHE A 25 -3.04 -5.90 10.61
N SER A 26 -4.28 -5.38 10.67
CA SER A 26 -4.90 -4.67 9.54
C SER A 26 -4.11 -3.43 9.11
N LEU A 27 -3.46 -2.72 10.05
CA LEU A 27 -2.61 -1.58 9.75
C LEU A 27 -1.33 -2.02 9.04
N TRP A 28 -0.71 -3.11 9.50
CA TRP A 28 0.47 -3.68 8.85
C TRP A 28 0.15 -4.17 7.44
N PHE A 29 -0.99 -4.88 7.29
CA PHE A 29 -1.46 -5.37 6.00
C PHE A 29 -1.72 -4.21 5.02
N THR A 30 -2.52 -3.22 5.42
CA THR A 30 -2.82 -2.07 4.56
C THR A 30 -1.59 -1.21 4.28
N GLY A 31 -0.69 -1.07 5.25
CA GLY A 31 0.56 -0.35 5.07
C GLY A 31 1.53 -1.03 4.11
N GLY A 32 1.63 -2.36 4.18
CA GLY A 32 2.38 -3.16 3.22
C GLY A 32 1.82 -3.02 1.79
N TRP A 33 0.50 -3.08 1.64
CA TRP A 33 -0.14 -2.83 0.34
C TRP A 33 0.15 -1.44 -0.22
N LEU A 34 0.12 -0.42 0.64
CA LEU A 34 0.43 0.95 0.23
C LEU A 34 1.87 1.05 -0.31
N ILE A 35 2.84 0.51 0.42
CA ILE A 35 4.26 0.45 -0.02
C ILE A 35 4.37 -0.33 -1.33
N GLY A 36 3.68 -1.46 -1.45
CA GLY A 36 3.67 -2.28 -2.67
C GLY A 36 3.15 -1.51 -3.88
N ILE A 37 2.01 -0.83 -3.75
CA ILE A 37 1.40 -0.04 -4.84
C ILE A 37 2.31 1.12 -5.27
N VAL A 38 2.91 1.83 -4.30
CA VAL A 38 3.83 2.93 -4.61
C VAL A 38 5.10 2.39 -5.28
N ALA A 39 5.65 1.26 -4.83
CA ALA A 39 6.82 0.63 -5.44
C ALA A 39 6.53 0.19 -6.88
N LEU A 40 5.38 -0.45 -7.10
CA LEU A 40 4.94 -0.93 -8.41
C LEU A 40 4.75 0.24 -9.40
N ASN A 41 4.24 1.38 -8.93
CA ASN A 41 4.14 2.61 -9.71
C ASN A 41 5.54 3.14 -10.10
N LEU A 42 6.46 3.24 -9.14
CA LEU A 42 7.84 3.70 -9.39
C LEU A 42 8.56 2.78 -10.39
N ILE A 43 8.40 1.47 -10.27
CA ILE A 43 8.99 0.49 -11.19
C ILE A 43 8.42 0.69 -12.60
N ALA A 44 7.09 0.76 -12.73
CA ALA A 44 6.43 0.93 -14.03
C ALA A 44 6.90 2.20 -14.75
N LEU A 45 6.94 3.33 -14.03
CA LEU A 45 7.43 4.61 -14.57
C LEU A 45 8.92 4.56 -14.91
N GLY A 46 9.72 3.88 -14.09
CA GLY A 46 11.15 3.67 -14.32
C GLY A 46 11.43 2.89 -15.60
N ILE A 47 10.70 1.78 -15.83
CA ILE A 47 10.81 0.98 -17.06
C ILE A 47 10.46 1.83 -18.28
N ILE A 48 9.31 2.52 -18.26
CA ILE A 48 8.84 3.35 -19.38
C ILE A 48 9.86 4.46 -19.69
N THR A 49 10.35 5.15 -18.66
CA THR A 49 11.30 6.26 -18.81
C THR A 49 12.62 5.76 -19.38
N MET A 50 13.16 4.65 -18.88
CA MET A 50 14.39 4.07 -19.43
C MET A 50 14.21 3.65 -20.89
N LYS A 51 13.07 3.06 -21.26
CA LYS A 51 12.84 2.69 -22.66
C LYS A 51 12.78 3.89 -23.60
N ILE A 52 12.17 4.99 -23.14
CA ILE A 52 12.08 6.22 -23.93
C ILE A 52 13.46 6.88 -24.10
N VAL A 53 14.28 6.91 -23.04
CA VAL A 53 15.57 7.62 -23.03
C VAL A 53 16.71 6.76 -23.60
N SER A 54 16.68 5.45 -23.38
CA SER A 54 17.74 4.52 -23.77
C SER A 54 17.14 3.15 -24.12
N PRO A 55 16.62 2.99 -25.36
CA PRO A 55 15.85 1.82 -25.77
C PRO A 55 16.56 0.46 -25.63
N GLU A 56 17.90 0.47 -25.64
CA GLU A 56 18.77 -0.70 -25.52
C GLU A 56 19.11 -1.07 -24.06
N SER A 57 18.76 -0.21 -23.10
CA SER A 57 19.06 -0.42 -21.68
C SER A 57 18.12 -1.44 -21.06
N ILE A 58 18.67 -2.37 -20.27
CA ILE A 58 17.94 -3.41 -19.55
C ILE A 58 17.65 -2.92 -18.13
N PHE A 59 16.43 -3.17 -17.65
CA PHE A 59 16.04 -2.82 -16.28
C PHE A 59 16.87 -3.61 -15.27
N ASN A 60 17.62 -2.89 -14.45
CA ASN A 60 18.59 -3.46 -13.54
C ASN A 60 17.96 -3.82 -12.18
N ASN A 61 18.37 -4.94 -11.59
CA ASN A 61 18.00 -5.35 -10.23
C ASN A 61 18.26 -4.25 -9.18
N TYR A 62 19.31 -3.45 -9.33
CA TYR A 62 19.56 -2.31 -8.41
C TYR A 62 18.45 -1.27 -8.47
N ILE A 63 17.88 -1.01 -9.66
CA ILE A 63 16.76 -0.08 -9.83
C ILE A 63 15.52 -0.65 -9.16
N PHE A 64 15.22 -1.94 -9.35
CA PHE A 64 14.13 -2.63 -8.67
C PHE A 64 14.20 -2.48 -7.14
N ILE A 65 15.35 -2.82 -6.54
CA ILE A 65 15.57 -2.73 -5.09
C ILE A 65 15.45 -1.28 -4.62
N SER A 66 16.05 -0.34 -5.36
CA SER A 66 15.98 1.09 -5.02
C SER A 66 14.55 1.62 -5.02
N SER A 67 13.69 1.17 -5.96
CA SER A 67 12.28 1.56 -6.01
C SER A 67 11.52 1.08 -4.77
N GLY A 68 11.83 -0.12 -4.26
CA GLY A 68 11.27 -0.64 -3.01
C GLY A 68 11.66 0.20 -1.80
N VAL A 69 12.95 0.53 -1.68
CA VAL A 69 13.46 1.37 -0.58
C VAL A 69 12.87 2.78 -0.64
N ILE A 70 12.85 3.40 -1.82
CA ILE A 70 12.26 4.73 -2.03
C ILE A 70 10.77 4.72 -1.69
N SER A 71 10.03 3.70 -2.12
CA SER A 71 8.62 3.54 -1.80
C SER A 71 8.40 3.47 -0.28
N TYR A 72 9.17 2.63 0.42
CA TYR A 72 9.11 2.54 1.88
C TYR A 72 9.36 3.91 2.53
N LEU A 73 10.38 4.65 2.09
CA LEU A 73 10.69 5.98 2.63
C LEU A 73 9.55 6.98 2.38
N ILE A 74 8.97 7.00 1.18
CA ILE A 74 7.83 7.86 0.84
C ILE A 74 6.65 7.55 1.79
N CYS A 75 6.28 6.28 1.92
CA CYS A 75 5.19 5.88 2.80
C CYS A 75 5.50 6.17 4.26
N TYR A 76 6.74 5.96 4.70
CA TYR A 76 7.17 6.28 6.05
C TYR A 76 6.99 7.76 6.35
N PHE A 77 7.58 8.66 5.55
CA PHE A 77 7.54 10.09 5.84
C PHE A 77 6.15 10.72 5.71
N LEU A 78 5.34 10.23 4.77
CA LEU A 78 4.03 10.82 4.50
C LEU A 78 2.89 10.22 5.34
N VAL A 79 2.97 8.93 5.67
CA VAL A 79 1.83 8.20 6.25
C VAL A 79 2.14 7.70 7.66
N PHE A 80 3.29 7.04 7.86
CA PHE A 80 3.55 6.35 9.14
C PHE A 80 4.25 7.24 10.18
N LYS A 81 5.07 8.20 9.76
CA LYS A 81 5.84 9.04 10.66
C LYS A 81 4.91 9.81 11.60
N ASN A 82 5.19 9.75 12.90
CA ASN A 82 4.41 10.43 13.94
C ASN A 82 2.89 10.12 13.86
N ASP A 83 2.55 8.89 13.47
CA ASP A 83 1.17 8.42 13.34
C ASP A 83 0.27 9.34 12.48
N GLN A 84 0.82 9.95 11.40
CA GLN A 84 0.03 10.84 10.52
C GLN A 84 -1.24 10.17 10.00
N TYR A 85 -1.18 8.86 9.76
CA TYR A 85 -2.30 8.07 9.29
C TYR A 85 -3.55 8.13 10.22
N LEU A 86 -3.37 8.34 11.53
CA LEU A 86 -4.49 8.51 12.47
C LEU A 86 -5.29 9.80 12.18
N LYS A 87 -4.64 10.83 11.63
CA LYS A 87 -5.33 12.06 11.20
C LYS A 87 -6.27 11.77 10.04
N TYR A 88 -5.84 10.95 9.07
CA TYR A 88 -6.68 10.55 7.94
C TYR A 88 -7.89 9.73 8.42
N PHE A 89 -7.71 8.80 9.36
CA PHE A 89 -8.83 8.05 9.94
C PHE A 89 -9.89 8.96 10.58
N LYS A 90 -9.47 9.96 11.37
CA LYS A 90 -10.38 10.95 11.95
C LYS A 90 -11.11 11.77 10.89
N GLU A 91 -10.44 12.11 9.80
CA GLU A 91 -11.08 12.82 8.69
C GLU A 91 -12.12 11.94 7.99
N PHE A 92 -11.83 10.66 7.79
CA PHE A 92 -12.72 9.71 7.14
C PHE A 92 -14.01 9.45 7.93
N GLU A 93 -13.94 9.48 9.27
CA GLU A 93 -15.13 9.35 10.13
C GLU A 93 -16.12 10.51 9.92
N ASN A 94 -15.62 11.69 9.55
CA ASN A 94 -16.45 12.88 9.30
C ASN A 94 -16.96 12.99 7.86
N TRP A 95 -16.67 12.02 6.98
CA TRP A 95 -17.10 12.09 5.58
C TRP A 95 -18.56 11.67 5.42
N SER A 96 -19.28 12.41 4.57
CA SER A 96 -20.61 11.98 4.13
C SER A 96 -20.54 10.66 3.33
N PRO A 97 -21.60 9.84 3.33
CA PRO A 97 -21.61 8.56 2.61
C PRO A 97 -21.27 8.70 1.12
N SER A 98 -21.73 9.79 0.48
CA SER A 98 -21.42 10.11 -0.92
C SER A 98 -19.92 10.36 -1.13
N LYS A 99 -19.32 11.25 -0.31
CA LYS A 99 -17.88 11.56 -0.39
C LYS A 99 -17.02 10.32 -0.18
N ARG A 100 -17.39 9.48 0.80
CA ARG A 100 -16.70 8.22 1.09
C ARG A 100 -16.74 7.26 -0.09
N ARG A 101 -17.90 7.09 -0.75
CA ARG A 101 -18.03 6.27 -1.97
C ARG A 101 -17.14 6.77 -3.09
N THR A 102 -17.21 8.06 -3.41
CA THR A 102 -16.42 8.64 -4.51
C THR A 102 -14.92 8.46 -4.26
N LYS A 103 -14.44 8.77 -3.05
CA LYS A 103 -13.01 8.62 -2.71
C LYS A 103 -12.57 7.15 -2.75
N THR A 104 -13.40 6.24 -2.25
CA THR A 104 -13.12 4.79 -2.33
C THR A 104 -13.01 4.32 -3.79
N LEU A 105 -13.95 4.74 -4.65
CA LEU A 105 -13.92 4.41 -6.08
C LEU A 105 -12.70 5.01 -6.77
N THR A 106 -12.33 6.26 -6.47
CA THR A 106 -11.11 6.88 -6.99
C THR A 106 -9.86 6.09 -6.56
N SER A 107 -9.78 5.67 -5.30
CA SER A 107 -8.66 4.85 -4.81
C SER A 107 -8.58 3.49 -5.52
N ILE A 108 -9.71 2.80 -5.69
CA ILE A 108 -9.76 1.53 -6.44
C ILE A 108 -9.33 1.75 -7.89
N GLY A 109 -9.86 2.78 -8.55
CA GLY A 109 -9.49 3.13 -9.92
C GLY A 109 -8.00 3.43 -10.06
N PHE A 110 -7.42 4.17 -9.11
CA PHE A 110 -5.99 4.43 -9.07
C PHE A 110 -5.18 3.13 -8.95
N ILE A 111 -5.54 2.24 -8.03
CA ILE A 111 -4.84 0.95 -7.86
C ILE A 111 -4.88 0.13 -9.14
N LEU A 112 -6.06 0.00 -9.76
CA LEU A 112 -6.21 -0.71 -11.03
C LEU A 112 -5.39 -0.06 -12.14
N SER A 113 -5.34 1.27 -12.20
CA SER A 113 -4.53 1.99 -13.19
C SER A 113 -3.03 1.75 -13.00
N VAL A 114 -2.55 1.66 -11.75
CA VAL A 114 -1.15 1.37 -11.43
C VAL A 114 -0.79 -0.06 -11.82
N ILE A 115 -1.68 -1.02 -11.55
CA ILE A 115 -1.51 -2.42 -11.98
C ILE A 115 -1.47 -2.51 -13.50
N ALA A 116 -2.42 -1.86 -14.20
CA ALA A 116 -2.45 -1.83 -15.65
C ALA A 116 -1.19 -1.16 -16.23
N LEU A 117 -0.76 -0.03 -15.68
CA LEU A 117 0.45 0.68 -16.09
C LEU A 117 1.68 -0.21 -15.95
N PHE A 118 1.79 -0.99 -14.87
CA PHE A 118 2.88 -1.93 -14.69
C PHE A 118 2.88 -3.00 -15.78
N PHE A 119 1.75 -3.65 -16.06
CA PHE A 119 1.69 -4.64 -17.14
C PHE A 119 1.99 -4.02 -18.52
N ILE A 120 1.50 -2.80 -18.78
CA ILE A 120 1.83 -2.06 -19.99
C ILE A 120 3.34 -1.78 -20.05
N SER A 121 3.97 -1.39 -18.94
CA SER A 121 5.42 -1.13 -18.89
C SER A 121 6.24 -2.38 -19.26
N LEU A 122 5.74 -3.58 -18.92
CA LEU A 122 6.39 -4.84 -19.29
C LEU A 122 6.28 -5.17 -20.77
N LEU A 123 5.27 -4.65 -21.50
CA LEU A 123 5.19 -4.80 -22.96
C LEU A 123 6.28 -4.00 -23.69
N TYR A 124 6.85 -2.99 -23.02
CA TYR A 124 7.98 -2.21 -23.52
C TYR A 124 9.34 -2.84 -23.18
N PHE A 125 9.34 -3.92 -22.39
CA PHE A 125 10.53 -4.65 -21.99
C PHE A 125 10.99 -5.61 -23.08
#